data_AF-A0A2S5MR22-F1
#
_entry.id   AF-A0A2S5MR22-F1
#
_cell.length_a   1.000
_cell.length_b   1.000
_cell.length_c   1.000
_cell.angle_alpha   90.00
_cell.angle_beta   90.00
_cell.angle_gamma   90.00
#
_symmetry.space_group_name_H-M   'P 1'
#
loop_
_entity.id
_entity.type
_entity.pdbx_description
1 polymer ?
#
loop_
_entity_poly.entity_id
_entity_poly.type
_entity_poly.pdbx_seq_one_letter_code
_entity_poly.pdbx_strand_id
1 'polypeptide(L)'
;LLHGGGAKGAERIASCWADNRKVPQVAFKPDWSHHKNAAPFKRNDVMLESLPIGVIVFPGSGIVENLADKARKMGFPVWRFGKGG
;
A
#
# COMPACT_ATOMS: atom_id res chain seq x y z
N LEU A 1 6.92 -7.11 -4.92
CA LEU A 1 5.99 -5.95 -4.82
C LEU A 1 4.96 -6.22 -3.74
N LEU A 2 4.75 -5.30 -2.81
CA LEU A 2 3.65 -5.38 -1.83
C LEU A 2 2.59 -4.34 -2.20
N HIS A 3 1.31 -4.73 -2.18
CA HIS A 3 0.20 -3.82 -2.54
C HIS A 3 -1.12 -4.29 -1.90
N GLY A 4 -2.17 -3.48 -1.97
CA GLY A 4 -3.46 -3.79 -1.32
C GLY A 4 -4.44 -4.65 -2.07
N GLY A 5 -4.05 -5.14 -3.24
CA GLY A 5 -4.96 -5.94 -4.06
C GLY A 5 -6.15 -5.16 -4.60
N GLY A 6 -6.10 -3.81 -4.64
CA GLY A 6 -7.12 -2.99 -5.26
C GLY A 6 -7.35 -3.38 -6.73
N ALA A 7 -8.62 -3.56 -7.11
CA ALA A 7 -8.98 -3.98 -8.46
C ALA A 7 -8.87 -2.86 -9.51
N LYS A 8 -8.63 -1.61 -9.08
CA LYS A 8 -8.56 -0.40 -9.92
C LYS A 8 -7.42 0.52 -9.45
N GLY A 9 -7.11 1.53 -10.28
CA GLY A 9 -6.16 2.59 -9.92
C GLY A 9 -4.71 2.11 -9.80
N ALA A 10 -3.92 2.83 -8.98
CA ALA A 10 -2.49 2.61 -8.84
C ALA A 10 -2.12 1.17 -8.43
N GLU A 11 -2.88 0.56 -7.53
CA GLU A 11 -2.61 -0.81 -7.08
C GLU A 11 -2.82 -1.85 -8.20
N ARG A 12 -3.85 -1.66 -9.04
CA ARG A 12 -4.09 -2.53 -10.20
C ARG A 12 -3.00 -2.37 -11.24
N ILE A 13 -2.58 -1.12 -11.51
CA ILE A 13 -1.50 -0.83 -12.46
C ILE A 13 -0.19 -1.47 -11.99
N ALA A 14 0.16 -1.32 -10.70
CA ALA A 14 1.35 -1.92 -10.12
C ALA A 14 1.31 -3.46 -10.18
N SER A 15 0.15 -4.05 -9.92
CA SER A 15 -0.05 -5.50 -10.01
C SER A 15 0.13 -6.01 -11.45
N CYS A 16 -0.51 -5.37 -12.44
CA CYS A 16 -0.33 -5.71 -13.85
C CYS A 16 1.13 -5.52 -14.32
N TRP A 17 1.80 -4.47 -13.85
CA TRP A 17 3.21 -4.23 -14.15
C TRP A 17 4.09 -5.37 -13.61
N ALA A 18 3.81 -5.84 -12.40
CA ALA A 18 4.54 -6.93 -11.76
C ALA A 18 4.33 -8.25 -12.50
N ASP A 19 3.08 -8.58 -12.84
CA ASP A 19 2.74 -9.77 -13.63
C ASP A 19 3.44 -9.77 -14.99
N ASN A 20 3.35 -8.66 -15.73
CA ASN A 20 3.95 -8.55 -17.06
C ASN A 20 5.48 -8.70 -17.04
N ARG A 21 6.12 -8.35 -15.92
CA ARG A 21 7.58 -8.46 -15.73
C ARG A 21 8.01 -9.67 -14.91
N LYS A 22 7.08 -10.55 -14.54
CA LYS A 22 7.34 -11.73 -13.68
C LYS A 22 8.00 -11.36 -12.35
N VAL A 23 7.64 -10.20 -11.79
CA VAL A 23 8.07 -9.76 -10.46
C VAL A 23 7.14 -10.38 -9.42
N PRO A 24 7.65 -11.11 -8.41
CA PRO A 24 6.83 -11.64 -7.33
C PRO A 24 6.04 -10.53 -6.62
N GLN A 25 4.75 -10.76 -6.38
CA GLN A 25 3.87 -9.82 -5.70
C GLN A 25 3.06 -10.47 -4.57
N VAL A 26 2.83 -9.72 -3.50
CA VAL A 26 2.02 -10.12 -2.35
C VAL A 26 0.92 -9.08 -2.16
N ALA A 27 -0.33 -9.54 -2.23
CA ALA A 27 -1.51 -8.69 -2.05
C ALA A 27 -2.02 -8.77 -0.60
N PHE A 28 -2.03 -7.65 0.10
CA PHE A 28 -2.59 -7.52 1.45
C PHE A 28 -4.02 -7.01 1.35
N LYS A 29 -5.00 -7.92 1.45
CA LYS A 29 -6.43 -7.58 1.40
C LYS A 29 -6.95 -7.21 2.80
N PRO A 30 -7.87 -6.25 2.93
CA PRO A 30 -8.49 -5.91 4.21
C PRO A 30 -9.33 -7.07 4.76
N ASP A 31 -9.11 -7.41 6.02
CA ASP A 31 -9.92 -8.39 6.75
C ASP A 31 -11.11 -7.71 7.44
N TRP A 32 -12.23 -7.69 6.72
CA TRP A 32 -13.48 -7.08 7.20
C TRP A 32 -14.11 -7.84 8.34
N SER A 33 -13.88 -9.16 8.44
CA SER A 33 -14.51 -10.01 9.45
C SER A 33 -13.97 -9.71 10.85
N HIS A 34 -12.66 -9.45 10.96
CA HIS A 34 -12.00 -9.17 12.24
C HIS A 34 -12.00 -7.68 12.60
N HIS A 35 -11.96 -6.78 11.61
CA HIS A 35 -11.68 -5.36 11.86
C HIS A 35 -12.77 -4.38 11.42
N LYS A 36 -13.85 -4.86 10.76
CA LYS A 36 -14.96 -4.02 10.28
C LYS A 36 -14.43 -2.78 9.53
N ASN A 37 -14.89 -1.58 9.86
CA ASN A 37 -14.48 -0.33 9.21
C ASN A 37 -12.99 0.02 9.37
N ALA A 38 -12.30 -0.57 10.35
CA ALA A 38 -10.87 -0.36 10.54
C ALA A 38 -10.02 -1.27 9.64
N ALA A 39 -10.61 -2.24 8.94
CA ALA A 39 -9.91 -3.25 8.15
C ALA A 39 -8.91 -2.65 7.13
N PRO A 40 -9.24 -1.59 6.37
CA PRO A 40 -8.28 -1.00 5.43
C PRO A 40 -7.05 -0.40 6.11
N PHE A 41 -7.22 0.20 7.29
CA PHE A 41 -6.14 0.80 8.07
C PHE A 41 -5.27 -0.26 8.75
N LYS A 42 -5.89 -1.32 9.28
CA LYS A 42 -5.16 -2.46 9.88
C LYS A 42 -4.35 -3.24 8.86
N ARG A 43 -4.88 -3.40 7.65
CA ARG A 43 -4.14 -3.94 6.51
C ARG A 43 -2.86 -3.14 6.20
N ASN A 44 -2.86 -1.81 6.37
CA ASN A 44 -1.62 -1.02 6.24
C ASN A 44 -0.59 -1.41 7.30
N ASP A 45 -1.02 -1.63 8.54
CA ASP A 45 -0.13 -2.05 9.64
C ASP A 45 0.56 -3.37 9.28
N VAL A 46 -0.24 -4.38 8.94
CA VAL A 46 0.25 -5.72 8.55
C VAL A 46 1.17 -5.64 7.32
N MET A 47 0.88 -4.78 6.36
CA MET A 47 1.76 -4.58 5.20
C MET A 47 3.12 -4.00 5.63
N LEU A 48 3.16 -3.02 6.52
CA LEU A 48 4.41 -2.38 6.96
C LEU A 48 5.21 -3.26 7.93
N GLU A 49 4.55 -4.15 8.68
CA GLU A 49 5.18 -5.18 9.51
C GLU A 49 6.03 -6.17 8.70
N SER A 50 5.81 -6.28 7.37
CA SER A 50 6.68 -7.05 6.48
C SER A 50 8.03 -6.37 6.16
N LEU A 51 8.29 -5.20 6.76
CA LEU A 51 9.54 -4.44 6.66
C LEU A 51 9.96 -4.13 5.22
N PRO A 52 9.14 -3.38 4.46
CA PRO A 52 9.49 -3.01 3.09
C PRO A 52 10.74 -2.10 3.05
N ILE A 53 11.50 -2.19 1.97
CA ILE A 53 12.65 -1.30 1.72
C ILE A 53 12.26 0.18 1.56
N GLY A 54 11.00 0.45 1.21
CA GLY A 54 10.46 1.77 0.97
C GLY A 54 9.03 1.69 0.44
N VAL A 55 8.33 2.82 0.45
CA VAL A 55 6.92 2.90 0.05
C VAL A 55 6.75 3.95 -1.04
N ILE A 56 6.08 3.56 -2.13
CA ILE A 56 5.64 4.48 -3.18
C ILE A 56 4.16 4.76 -2.99
N VAL A 57 3.80 6.04 -2.93
CA VAL A 57 2.45 6.50 -2.61
C VAL A 57 1.96 7.44 -3.72
N PHE A 58 0.79 7.13 -4.26
CA PHE A 58 0.07 8.00 -5.20
C PHE A 58 -1.07 8.73 -4.48
N PRO A 59 -1.57 9.86 -5.00
CA PRO A 59 -2.68 10.57 -4.39
C PRO A 59 -3.90 9.67 -4.25
N GLY A 60 -4.61 9.78 -3.12
CA GLY A 60 -5.75 8.90 -2.87
C GLY A 60 -6.53 9.27 -1.62
N SER A 61 -7.24 8.29 -1.08
CA SER A 61 -8.06 8.44 0.11
C SER A 61 -7.22 8.56 1.38
N GLY A 62 -7.88 8.87 2.50
CA GLY A 62 -7.24 8.85 3.83
C GLY A 62 -6.60 7.52 4.22
N ILE A 63 -6.97 6.40 3.58
CA ILE A 63 -6.33 5.09 3.78
C ILE A 63 -4.90 5.09 3.18
N VAL A 64 -4.73 5.74 2.04
CA VAL A 64 -3.43 5.85 1.36
C VAL A 64 -2.52 6.82 2.10
N GLU A 65 -3.06 7.95 2.56
CA GLU A 65 -2.32 8.88 3.41
C GLU A 65 -1.90 8.23 4.74
N ASN A 66 -2.78 7.42 5.35
CA ASN A 66 -2.44 6.66 6.55
C ASN A 66 -1.26 5.69 6.33
N LEU A 67 -1.19 5.02 5.18
CA LEU A 67 -0.06 4.15 4.84
C LEU A 67 1.24 4.97 4.80
N ALA A 68 1.21 6.12 4.13
CA ALA A 68 2.37 7.00 3.99
C ALA A 68 2.87 7.54 5.34
N ASP A 69 1.95 7.99 6.19
CA ASP A 69 2.28 8.56 7.49
C ASP A 69 2.84 7.49 8.44
N LYS A 70 2.26 6.29 8.45
CA LYS A 70 2.77 5.15 9.22
C LYS A 70 4.15 4.70 8.72
N ALA A 71 4.33 4.59 7.42
CA ALA A 71 5.62 4.21 6.84
C ALA A 71 6.72 5.19 7.23
N ARG A 72 6.43 6.50 7.13
CA ARG A 72 7.35 7.56 7.55
C ARG A 72 7.67 7.49 9.05
N LYS A 73 6.65 7.24 9.89
CA LYS A 73 6.83 7.08 11.34
C LYS A 73 7.72 5.88 11.69
N MET A 74 7.65 4.81 10.90
CA MET A 74 8.50 3.62 11.07
C MET A 74 9.91 3.80 10.48
N GLY A 75 10.22 4.94 9.87
CA GLY A 75 11.53 5.24 9.30
C GLY A 75 11.73 4.71 7.89
N PHE A 76 10.69 4.21 7.22
CA PHE A 76 10.80 3.78 5.82
C PHE A 76 10.88 5.01 4.90
N PRO A 77 11.74 4.97 3.86
CA PRO A 77 11.70 5.95 2.78
C PRO A 77 10.32 5.95 2.12
N VAL A 78 9.71 7.13 1.99
CA VAL A 78 8.39 7.29 1.34
C VAL A 78 8.54 8.22 0.13
N TRP A 79 8.29 7.68 -1.06
CA TRP A 79 8.19 8.46 -2.29
C TRP A 79 6.73 8.80 -2.57
N ARG A 80 6.40 10.10 -2.57
CA ARG A 80 5.04 10.59 -2.84
C ARG A 80 4.95 11.18 -4.24
N PHE A 81 3.93 10.79 -4.98
CA PHE A 81 3.55 11.41 -6.25
C PHE A 81 2.32 12.31 -6.05
N GLY A 82 2.26 13.47 -6.73
CA GLY A 82 1.03 14.25 -6.91
C GLY A 82 0.63 15.25 -5.80
N LYS A 83 1.50 15.56 -4.82
CA LYS A 83 1.40 16.78 -4.00
C LYS A 83 2.65 17.64 -4.22
N GLY A 84 2.66 18.38 -5.33
CA GLY A 84 3.70 19.35 -5.69
C GLY A 84 5.03 18.70 -6.07
N GLY A 85 5.54 19.02 -7.26
CA GLY A 85 6.98 18.99 -7.50
C GLY A 85 7.68 20.08 -6.70
#